data_AF-X1DMZ7-F1
#
_entry.id   AF-X1DMZ7-F1
#
_cell.length_a   1.000
_cell.length_b   1.000
_cell.length_c   1.000
_cell.angle_alpha   90.00
_cell.angle_beta   90.00
_cell.angle_gamma   90.00
#
_symmetry.space_group_name_H-M   'P 1'
#
loop_
_entity.id
_entity.type
_entity.pdbx_description
1 polymer ?
#
loop_
_entity_poly.entity_id
_entity_poly.type
_entity_poly.pdbx_seq_one_letter_code
_entity_poly.pdbx_strand_id
1 'polypeptide(L)'
;SHPIFKSTLLPYSQDKKAPEIIKSMIHTTALCGVGPMAAVAGAIAEFVGKELLNYSSEVIIENGGDIFIKSNKVRKVSIFAGRSPFSQRIILKIEAQKNYVGVCTSSGTVGPSLSFGKADAVTVISDSVLLADAAATAVGNIIKTRKVIEQGLIYAQKIKGVKGVIIIKDDKMGLWGDINFSVVK
;
A
#
# COMPACT_ATOMS: atom_id res chain seq x y z
N SER A 1 19.66 -16.06 10.82
CA SER A 1 20.88 -15.87 10.02
C SER A 1 20.99 -14.50 9.34
N HIS A 2 19.90 -13.73 9.11
CA HIS A 2 19.96 -12.42 8.43
C HIS A 2 19.49 -11.26 9.33
N PRO A 3 20.29 -10.81 10.32
CA PRO A 3 19.86 -9.84 11.33
C PRO A 3 19.46 -8.49 10.73
N ILE A 4 20.12 -8.07 9.65
CA ILE A 4 19.91 -6.77 8.99
C ILE A 4 18.58 -6.73 8.21
N PHE A 5 18.04 -7.88 7.79
CA PHE A 5 16.82 -7.93 6.97
C PHE A 5 15.64 -7.22 7.64
N LYS A 6 15.49 -7.43 8.96
CA LYS A 6 14.39 -6.86 9.73
C LYS A 6 14.54 -5.35 9.96
N SER A 7 15.77 -4.85 10.04
CA SER A 7 16.05 -3.47 10.48
C SER A 7 16.46 -2.53 9.35
N THR A 8 16.84 -3.05 8.17
CA THR A 8 17.23 -2.18 7.06
C THR A 8 16.04 -1.37 6.57
N LEU A 9 16.29 -0.09 6.32
CA LEU A 9 15.33 0.83 5.71
C LEU A 9 15.62 1.04 4.22
N LEU A 10 16.73 0.49 3.75
CA LEU A 10 17.20 0.56 2.36
C LEU A 10 17.02 -0.80 1.66
N PRO A 11 16.96 -0.80 0.31
CA PRO A 11 16.88 -2.03 -0.47
C PRO A 11 17.90 -3.08 -0.02
N TYR A 12 17.42 -4.31 0.12
CA TYR A 12 18.25 -5.44 0.53
C TYR A 12 18.84 -6.15 -0.70
N SER A 13 20.03 -6.74 -0.56
CA SER A 13 20.63 -7.51 -1.64
C SER A 13 19.81 -8.75 -1.97
N GLN A 14 19.78 -9.11 -3.25
CA GLN A 14 19.05 -10.29 -3.71
C GLN A 14 19.61 -11.57 -3.06
N ASP A 15 18.74 -12.40 -2.51
CA ASP A 15 19.08 -13.71 -1.95
C ASP A 15 18.35 -14.83 -2.72
N LYS A 16 19.10 -15.54 -3.57
CA LYS A 16 18.56 -16.62 -4.40
C LYS A 16 18.11 -17.84 -3.59
N LYS A 17 18.60 -18.01 -2.36
CA LYS A 17 18.26 -19.13 -1.48
C LYS A 17 17.08 -18.83 -0.57
N ALA A 18 16.61 -17.58 -0.53
CA ALA A 18 15.49 -17.19 0.30
C ALA A 18 14.16 -17.84 -0.17
N PRO A 19 13.19 -18.03 0.73
CA PRO A 19 11.82 -18.40 0.37
C PRO A 19 11.18 -17.39 -0.58
N GLU A 20 10.19 -17.82 -1.35
CA GLU A 20 9.59 -17.01 -2.42
C GLU A 20 8.98 -15.70 -1.94
N ILE A 21 8.32 -15.71 -0.78
CA ILE A 21 7.78 -14.50 -0.15
C ILE A 21 8.88 -13.47 0.15
N ILE A 22 10.05 -13.94 0.63
CA ILE A 22 11.18 -13.07 0.95
C ILE A 22 11.83 -12.52 -0.32
N LYS A 23 11.98 -13.34 -1.37
CA LYS A 23 12.45 -12.88 -2.69
C LYS A 23 11.55 -11.80 -3.26
N SER A 24 10.23 -12.03 -3.19
CA SER A 24 9.22 -11.09 -3.67
C SER A 24 9.29 -9.76 -2.91
N MET A 25 9.43 -9.80 -1.58
CA MET A 25 9.64 -8.61 -0.76
C MET A 25 10.91 -7.85 -1.18
N ILE A 26 12.06 -8.52 -1.26
CA ILE A 26 13.35 -7.89 -1.63
C ILE A 26 13.26 -7.23 -3.01
N HIS A 27 12.72 -7.94 -4.00
CA HIS A 27 12.58 -7.42 -5.35
C HIS A 27 11.66 -6.18 -5.39
N THR A 28 10.50 -6.27 -4.74
CA THR A 28 9.48 -5.24 -4.80
C THR A 28 9.90 -3.97 -4.07
N THR A 29 10.45 -4.10 -2.86
CA THR A 29 10.85 -2.92 -2.08
C THR A 29 12.04 -2.19 -2.70
N ALA A 30 12.87 -2.89 -3.48
CA ALA A 30 13.95 -2.25 -4.26
C ALA A 30 13.40 -1.29 -5.32
N LEU A 31 12.26 -1.58 -5.95
CA LEU A 31 11.59 -0.68 -6.90
C LEU A 31 11.11 0.63 -6.24
N CYS A 32 10.84 0.57 -4.93
CA CYS A 32 10.36 1.68 -4.11
C CYS A 32 11.46 2.32 -3.27
N GLY A 33 12.72 1.86 -3.36
CA GLY A 33 13.84 2.40 -2.59
C GLY A 33 13.73 2.22 -1.06
N VAL A 34 12.99 1.21 -0.60
CA VAL A 34 12.78 0.93 0.84
C VAL A 34 13.25 -0.48 1.23
N GLY A 35 13.37 -0.71 2.54
CA GLY A 35 13.74 -2.01 3.09
C GLY A 35 12.64 -3.07 2.97
N PRO A 36 12.97 -4.38 2.97
CA PRO A 36 12.02 -5.46 2.70
C PRO A 36 10.81 -5.48 3.64
N MET A 37 10.99 -5.08 4.90
CA MET A 37 9.91 -5.06 5.89
C MET A 37 8.80 -4.05 5.57
N ALA A 38 9.03 -3.11 4.65
CA ALA A 38 8.02 -2.18 4.15
C ALA A 38 6.96 -2.84 3.27
N ALA A 39 7.10 -4.12 2.92
CA ALA A 39 6.13 -4.88 2.12
C ALA A 39 5.59 -6.11 2.86
N VAL A 40 5.91 -6.29 4.15
CA VAL A 40 5.65 -7.56 4.85
C VAL A 40 4.16 -7.86 4.97
N ALA A 41 3.34 -6.85 5.23
CA ALA A 41 1.92 -7.03 5.47
C ALA A 41 1.19 -7.30 4.14
N GLY A 42 1.53 -6.53 3.09
CA GLY A 42 1.08 -6.77 1.73
C GLY A 42 1.55 -8.12 1.18
N ALA A 43 2.75 -8.58 1.53
CA ALA A 43 3.26 -9.89 1.13
C ALA A 43 2.45 -11.03 1.72
N ILE A 44 2.16 -10.97 3.03
CA ILE A 44 1.31 -11.96 3.67
C ILE A 44 -0.09 -11.94 3.04
N ALA A 45 -0.69 -10.76 2.87
CA ALA A 45 -2.02 -10.63 2.28
C ALA A 45 -2.09 -11.19 0.85
N GLU A 46 -1.07 -10.95 0.02
CA GLU A 46 -1.03 -11.46 -1.35
C GLU A 46 -0.84 -12.97 -1.41
N PHE A 47 0.12 -13.52 -0.65
CA PHE A 47 0.41 -14.96 -0.69
C PHE A 47 -0.76 -15.77 -0.13
N VAL A 48 -1.37 -15.32 0.98
CA VAL A 48 -2.57 -15.96 1.54
C VAL A 48 -3.75 -15.80 0.58
N GLY A 49 -3.94 -14.60 0.01
CA GLY A 49 -5.00 -14.32 -0.95
C GLY A 49 -4.93 -15.25 -2.16
N LYS A 50 -3.74 -15.38 -2.77
CA LYS A 50 -3.48 -16.28 -3.90
C LYS A 50 -3.77 -17.74 -3.58
N GLU A 51 -3.36 -18.22 -2.41
CA GLU A 51 -3.63 -19.61 -2.01
C GLU A 51 -5.13 -19.86 -1.83
N LEU A 52 -5.86 -18.92 -1.23
CA LEU A 52 -7.30 -19.04 -1.01
C LEU A 52 -8.12 -18.96 -2.32
N LEU A 53 -7.56 -18.42 -3.39
CA LEU A 53 -8.20 -18.43 -4.71
C LEU A 53 -8.40 -19.83 -5.29
N ASN A 54 -7.65 -20.83 -4.79
CA ASN A 54 -7.88 -22.23 -5.14
C ASN A 54 -9.22 -22.77 -4.60
N TYR A 55 -9.81 -22.08 -3.61
CA TYR A 55 -11.01 -22.52 -2.89
C TYR A 55 -12.20 -21.56 -3.05
N SER A 56 -11.96 -20.30 -3.47
CA SER A 56 -13.00 -19.30 -3.66
C SER A 56 -12.66 -18.33 -4.78
N SER A 57 -13.64 -17.99 -5.62
CA SER A 57 -13.51 -16.92 -6.63
C SER A 57 -13.63 -15.51 -6.05
N GLU A 58 -14.04 -15.39 -4.78
CA GLU A 58 -14.19 -14.15 -4.02
C GLU A 58 -13.32 -14.21 -2.76
N VAL A 59 -12.27 -13.41 -2.69
CA VAL A 59 -11.34 -13.39 -1.55
C VAL A 59 -11.00 -11.95 -1.21
N ILE A 60 -11.15 -11.59 0.06
CA ILE A 60 -10.68 -10.33 0.62
C ILE A 60 -9.80 -10.68 1.82
N ILE A 61 -8.53 -10.29 1.78
CA ILE A 61 -7.61 -10.41 2.90
C ILE A 61 -7.28 -9.01 3.37
N GLU A 62 -7.51 -8.74 4.65
CA GLU A 62 -7.09 -7.52 5.33
C GLU A 62 -5.99 -7.90 6.32
N ASN A 63 -4.81 -7.30 6.17
CA ASN A 63 -3.73 -7.42 7.12
C ASN A 63 -3.31 -6.02 7.58
N GLY A 64 -4.09 -5.44 8.49
CA GLY A 64 -3.93 -4.04 8.89
C GLY A 64 -4.35 -3.08 7.78
N GLY A 65 -3.43 -2.23 7.33
CA GLY A 65 -3.70 -1.25 6.26
C GLY A 65 -3.68 -1.84 4.85
N ASP A 66 -3.33 -3.13 4.71
CA ASP A 66 -2.96 -3.75 3.43
C ASP A 66 -3.96 -4.81 3.03
N ILE A 67 -4.62 -4.57 1.89
CA ILE A 67 -5.79 -5.32 1.47
C ILE A 67 -5.54 -5.98 0.11
N PHE A 68 -5.72 -7.29 0.05
CA PHE A 68 -5.89 -8.05 -1.18
C PHE A 68 -7.38 -8.17 -1.50
N ILE A 69 -7.80 -7.86 -2.73
CA ILE A 69 -9.19 -7.97 -3.15
C ILE A 69 -9.27 -8.72 -4.49
N LYS A 70 -9.86 -9.91 -4.48
CA LYS A 70 -10.44 -10.55 -5.67
C LYS A 70 -11.96 -10.59 -5.53
N SER A 71 -12.66 -9.92 -6.43
CA SER A 71 -14.11 -9.82 -6.41
C SER A 71 -14.67 -9.64 -7.83
N ASN A 72 -15.82 -10.26 -8.08
CA ASN A 72 -16.65 -10.23 -9.27
C ASN A 72 -17.78 -9.19 -9.14
N LYS A 73 -17.87 -8.53 -7.99
CA LYS A 73 -18.72 -7.36 -7.76
C LYS A 73 -17.91 -6.17 -7.27
N VAL A 74 -18.48 -4.98 -7.42
CA VAL A 74 -17.92 -3.75 -6.88
C VAL A 74 -17.73 -3.86 -5.36
N ARG A 75 -16.55 -3.47 -4.88
CA ARG A 75 -16.24 -3.33 -3.45
C ARG A 75 -16.00 -1.88 -3.09
N LYS A 76 -16.29 -1.54 -1.84
CA LYS A 76 -16.07 -0.21 -1.27
C LYS A 76 -15.00 -0.31 -0.19
N VAL A 77 -13.97 0.50 -0.28
CA VAL A 77 -12.89 0.58 0.72
C VAL A 77 -12.89 2.00 1.30
N SER A 78 -13.10 2.11 2.61
CA SER A 78 -13.05 3.40 3.30
C SER A 78 -11.63 3.68 3.78
N ILE A 79 -11.14 4.91 3.59
CA ILE A 79 -9.81 5.31 4.07
C ILE A 79 -9.91 5.89 5.47
N PHE A 80 -9.24 5.26 6.43
CA PHE A 80 -9.04 5.83 7.76
C PHE A 80 -7.79 6.71 7.76
N ALA A 81 -7.97 8.01 8.02
CA ALA A 81 -6.90 9.01 7.99
C ALA A 81 -6.77 9.74 9.35
N GLY A 82 -6.89 8.99 10.44
CA GLY A 82 -6.75 9.50 11.80
C GLY A 82 -7.72 10.65 12.09
N ARG A 83 -7.18 11.80 12.51
CA ARG A 83 -7.93 13.03 12.86
C ARG A 83 -8.24 13.93 11.67
N SER A 84 -7.79 13.59 10.46
CA SER A 84 -8.11 14.37 9.26
C SER A 84 -9.63 14.45 9.07
N PRO A 85 -10.19 15.60 8.63
CA PRO A 85 -11.61 15.69 8.26
C PRO A 85 -11.99 14.75 7.10
N PHE A 86 -11.04 14.15 6.40
CA PHE A 86 -11.27 13.15 5.36
C PHE A 86 -11.37 11.71 5.90
N SER A 87 -11.06 11.48 7.18
CA SER A 87 -11.07 10.15 7.79
C SER A 87 -12.45 9.51 7.69
N GLN A 88 -12.50 8.32 7.11
CA GLN A 88 -13.71 7.54 6.81
C GLN A 88 -14.73 8.23 5.87
N ARG A 89 -14.35 9.35 5.25
CA ARG A 89 -15.20 10.06 4.28
C ARG A 89 -14.85 9.76 2.84
N ILE A 90 -13.63 9.30 2.58
CA ILE A 90 -13.19 8.91 1.25
C ILE A 90 -13.47 7.41 1.06
N ILE A 91 -14.40 7.10 0.15
CA ILE A 91 -14.78 5.73 -0.19
C ILE A 91 -14.27 5.41 -1.59
N LEU A 92 -13.28 4.53 -1.68
CA LEU A 92 -12.77 3.99 -2.93
C LEU A 92 -13.73 2.93 -3.47
N LYS A 93 -14.07 3.05 -4.75
CA LYS A 93 -14.86 2.08 -5.47
C LYS A 93 -13.93 1.18 -6.27
N ILE A 94 -13.76 -0.05 -5.79
CA ILE A 94 -12.96 -1.07 -6.45
C ILE A 94 -13.87 -1.86 -7.37
N GLU A 95 -13.73 -1.64 -8.67
CA GLU A 95 -14.50 -2.35 -9.69
C GLU A 95 -14.20 -3.86 -9.69
N ALA A 96 -15.12 -4.66 -10.22
CA ALA A 96 -14.90 -6.08 -10.41
C ALA A 96 -13.72 -6.30 -11.38
N GLN A 97 -12.78 -7.17 -11.02
CA GLN A 97 -11.58 -7.42 -11.83
C GLN A 97 -11.40 -8.91 -12.11
N LYS A 98 -10.84 -9.22 -13.29
CA LYS A 98 -10.47 -10.59 -13.65
C LYS A 98 -9.40 -11.15 -12.70
N ASN A 99 -8.45 -10.31 -12.31
CA ASN A 99 -7.42 -10.63 -11.32
C ASN A 99 -7.73 -9.94 -9.98
N TYR A 100 -6.88 -10.15 -8.98
CA TYR A 100 -6.96 -9.40 -7.72
C TYR A 100 -6.36 -8.00 -7.87
N VAL A 101 -6.63 -7.15 -6.89
CA VAL A 101 -6.03 -5.82 -6.74
C VAL A 101 -5.58 -5.62 -5.30
N GLY A 102 -4.45 -4.94 -5.12
CA GLY A 102 -3.93 -4.49 -3.83
C GLY A 102 -4.38 -3.06 -3.55
N VAL A 103 -4.88 -2.83 -2.33
CA VAL A 103 -5.17 -1.49 -1.78
C VAL A 103 -4.48 -1.41 -0.43
N CYS A 104 -3.38 -0.67 -0.35
CA CYS A 104 -2.50 -0.66 0.81
C CYS A 104 -2.33 0.75 1.36
N THR A 105 -2.32 0.89 2.68
CA THR A 105 -2.30 2.20 3.33
C THR A 105 -1.21 2.29 4.37
N SER A 106 -0.29 3.24 4.17
CA SER A 106 0.69 3.64 5.18
C SER A 106 0.20 4.87 5.93
N SER A 107 0.45 4.92 7.24
CA SER A 107 0.16 6.09 8.08
C SER A 107 1.32 6.34 9.04
N GLY A 108 1.65 7.61 9.26
CA GLY A 108 2.58 8.04 10.31
C GLY A 108 1.87 8.53 11.58
N THR A 109 0.54 8.60 11.57
CA THR A 109 -0.27 9.09 12.70
C THR A 109 -1.21 8.03 13.28
N VAL A 110 -1.30 6.86 12.64
CA VAL A 110 -2.16 5.74 13.03
C VAL A 110 -1.39 4.42 12.98
N GLY A 111 -1.52 3.62 14.04
CA GLY A 111 -1.01 2.25 14.11
C GLY A 111 0.43 2.12 14.64
N PRO A 112 0.89 0.88 14.90
CA PRO A 112 2.21 0.60 15.49
C PRO A 112 3.34 0.53 14.45
N SER A 113 3.03 0.57 13.16
CA SER A 113 3.99 0.39 12.08
C SER A 113 4.94 1.59 11.97
N LEU A 114 6.24 1.32 11.79
CA LEU A 114 7.27 2.35 11.69
C LEU A 114 7.16 3.07 10.34
N SER A 115 6.40 4.16 10.29
CA SER A 115 6.46 5.13 9.20
C SER A 115 7.26 6.35 9.67
N PHE A 116 8.27 6.75 8.91
CA PHE A 116 9.03 7.96 9.24
C PHE A 116 8.22 9.22 8.89
N GLY A 117 7.21 9.08 8.02
CA GLY A 117 6.28 10.12 7.60
C GLY A 117 5.44 10.69 8.73
N LYS A 118 4.76 11.80 8.44
CA LYS A 118 3.65 12.31 9.26
C LYS A 118 2.34 12.31 8.48
N ALA A 119 2.27 11.55 7.38
CA ALA A 119 1.05 11.40 6.60
C ALA A 119 -0.07 10.83 7.48
N ASP A 120 -1.27 11.34 7.28
CA ASP A 120 -2.45 10.80 7.96
C ASP A 120 -2.91 9.52 7.28
N ALA A 121 -2.87 9.49 5.94
CA ALA A 121 -2.95 8.26 5.15
C ALA A 121 -2.24 8.44 3.80
N VAL A 122 -1.54 7.40 3.35
CA VAL A 122 -1.11 7.23 1.97
C VAL A 122 -1.63 5.90 1.48
N THR A 123 -2.66 5.93 0.64
CA THR A 123 -3.28 4.73 0.08
C THR A 123 -2.82 4.53 -1.36
N VAL A 124 -2.30 3.36 -1.67
CA VAL A 124 -1.81 2.98 -3.01
C VAL A 124 -2.62 1.82 -3.56
N ILE A 125 -2.92 1.87 -4.85
CA ILE A 125 -3.60 0.83 -5.61
C ILE A 125 -2.62 0.23 -6.64
N SER A 126 -2.53 -1.10 -6.70
CA SER A 126 -1.69 -1.82 -7.67
C SER A 126 -2.20 -3.24 -7.93
N ASP A 127 -1.76 -3.88 -9.02
CA ASP A 127 -1.97 -5.32 -9.27
C ASP A 127 -1.05 -6.22 -8.43
N SER A 128 -0.19 -5.63 -7.59
CA SER A 128 0.53 -6.33 -6.54
C SER A 128 0.30 -5.64 -5.20
N VAL A 129 -0.15 -6.41 -4.21
CA VAL A 129 -0.34 -5.94 -2.83
C VAL A 129 1.01 -5.64 -2.18
N LEU A 130 2.05 -6.43 -2.47
CA LEU A 130 3.42 -6.14 -2.00
C LEU A 130 3.90 -4.78 -2.51
N LEU A 131 3.65 -4.49 -3.78
CA LEU A 131 4.07 -3.24 -4.39
C LEU A 131 3.29 -2.06 -3.83
N ALA A 132 1.97 -2.24 -3.65
CA ALA A 132 1.14 -1.22 -3.03
C ALA A 132 1.60 -0.88 -1.61
N ASP A 133 1.90 -1.88 -0.76
CA ASP A 133 2.42 -1.69 0.61
C ASP A 133 3.78 -0.97 0.60
N ALA A 134 4.74 -1.47 -0.20
CA ALA A 134 6.06 -0.87 -0.33
C ALA A 134 5.99 0.60 -0.81
N ALA A 135 5.17 0.86 -1.83
CA ALA A 135 4.98 2.20 -2.38
C ALA A 135 4.27 3.13 -1.41
N ALA A 136 3.26 2.64 -0.68
CA ALA A 136 2.57 3.42 0.34
C ALA A 136 3.55 3.86 1.44
N THR A 137 4.43 2.94 1.88
CA THR A 137 5.48 3.25 2.85
C THR A 137 6.51 4.24 2.29
N ALA A 138 6.99 4.05 1.07
CA ALA A 138 7.96 4.94 0.43
C ALA A 138 7.42 6.37 0.26
N VAL A 139 6.20 6.51 -0.24
CA VAL A 139 5.52 7.81 -0.39
C VAL A 139 5.20 8.40 0.98
N GLY A 140 4.70 7.60 1.92
CA GLY A 140 4.44 8.02 3.30
C GLY A 140 5.65 8.65 3.97
N ASN A 141 6.84 8.07 3.76
CA ASN A 141 8.10 8.60 4.31
C ASN A 141 8.45 10.01 3.80
N ILE A 142 8.01 10.39 2.59
CA ILE A 142 8.21 11.74 2.01
C ILE A 142 7.28 12.76 2.68
N ILE A 143 6.05 12.36 3.02
CA ILE A 143 5.00 13.27 3.46
C ILE A 143 5.19 13.65 4.93
N LYS A 144 5.81 14.82 5.16
CA LYS A 144 5.94 15.45 6.49
C LYS A 144 4.94 16.56 6.74
N THR A 145 4.53 17.25 5.67
CA THR A 145 3.62 18.41 5.71
C THR A 145 2.71 18.39 4.49
N ARG A 146 1.61 19.13 4.53
CA ARG A 146 0.70 19.27 3.37
C ARG A 146 1.35 19.89 2.13
N LYS A 147 2.49 20.59 2.26
CA LYS A 147 3.20 21.24 1.15
C LYS A 147 3.91 20.25 0.21
N VAL A 148 4.24 19.06 0.71
CA VAL A 148 4.99 18.05 -0.05
C VAL A 148 4.11 16.97 -0.67
N ILE A 149 2.77 17.15 -0.65
CA ILE A 149 1.82 16.21 -1.27
C ILE A 149 2.15 16.02 -2.75
N GLU A 150 2.35 17.10 -3.50
CA GLU A 150 2.68 17.04 -4.92
C GLU A 150 3.98 16.26 -5.19
N GLN A 151 5.01 16.48 -4.36
CA GLN A 151 6.26 15.72 -4.44
C GLN A 151 6.02 14.22 -4.23
N GLY A 152 5.16 13.84 -3.28
CA GLY A 152 4.77 12.45 -3.06
C GLY A 152 4.03 11.83 -4.25
N LEU A 153 3.13 12.59 -4.88
CA LEU A 153 2.43 12.15 -6.10
C LEU A 153 3.40 11.95 -7.27
N ILE A 154 4.36 12.85 -7.46
CA ILE A 154 5.41 12.74 -8.49
C ILE A 154 6.32 11.54 -8.23
N TYR A 155 6.60 11.23 -6.96
CA TYR A 155 7.37 10.03 -6.61
C TYR A 155 6.59 8.76 -6.95
N ALA A 156 5.33 8.66 -6.54
CA ALA A 156 4.47 7.51 -6.81
C ALA A 156 4.34 7.22 -8.32
N GLN A 157 4.22 8.28 -9.13
CA GLN A 157 4.19 8.21 -10.59
C GLN A 157 5.37 7.49 -11.22
N LYS A 158 6.55 7.54 -10.59
CA LYS A 158 7.77 6.91 -11.10
C LYS A 158 7.86 5.43 -10.75
N ILE A 159 7.04 4.95 -9.82
CA ILE A 159 7.04 3.55 -9.39
C ILE A 159 6.20 2.74 -10.38
N LYS A 160 6.89 2.00 -11.26
CA LYS A 160 6.24 1.13 -12.24
C LYS A 160 5.34 0.11 -11.54
N GLY A 161 4.07 0.05 -11.95
CA GLY A 161 3.07 -0.87 -11.40
C GLY A 161 2.13 -0.25 -10.37
N VAL A 162 2.41 0.98 -9.90
CA VAL A 162 1.41 1.77 -9.15
C VAL A 162 0.34 2.25 -10.13
N LYS A 163 -0.92 1.95 -9.83
CA LYS A 163 -2.08 2.36 -10.65
C LYS A 163 -2.76 3.62 -10.13
N GLY A 164 -2.72 3.82 -8.82
CA GLY A 164 -3.31 4.99 -8.18
C GLY A 164 -2.69 5.25 -6.81
N VAL A 165 -2.67 6.51 -6.40
CA VAL A 165 -2.23 6.94 -5.07
C VAL A 165 -3.13 8.06 -4.55
N ILE A 166 -3.47 7.97 -3.27
CA ILE A 166 -4.19 9.00 -2.51
C ILE A 166 -3.33 9.37 -1.32
N ILE A 167 -3.05 10.65 -1.16
CA ILE A 167 -2.25 11.18 -0.06
C ILE A 167 -3.13 12.14 0.74
N ILE A 168 -3.31 11.87 2.03
CA ILE A 168 -4.04 12.71 2.96
C ILE A 168 -3.06 13.23 4.02
N LYS A 169 -3.04 14.56 4.19
CA LYS A 169 -2.32 15.24 5.26
C LYS A 169 -3.10 16.45 5.74
N ASP A 170 -3.43 16.45 7.02
CA ASP A 170 -4.25 17.47 7.68
C ASP A 170 -5.60 17.63 6.95
N ASP A 171 -5.88 18.83 6.44
CA ASP A 171 -7.05 19.24 5.69
C ASP A 171 -6.85 19.18 4.17
N LYS A 172 -5.78 18.54 3.69
CA LYS A 172 -5.46 18.43 2.25
C LYS A 172 -5.39 16.98 1.80
N MET A 173 -5.82 16.79 0.56
CA MET A 173 -5.77 15.51 -0.15
C MET A 173 -5.21 15.75 -1.56
N GLY A 174 -4.33 14.85 -2.00
CA GLY A 174 -3.85 14.77 -3.38
C GLY A 174 -4.08 13.38 -3.94
N LEU A 175 -4.36 13.29 -5.24
CA LEU A 175 -4.66 12.04 -5.93
C LEU A 175 -3.92 11.98 -7.27
N TRP A 176 -3.53 10.78 -7.68
CA TRP A 176 -3.03 10.52 -9.03
C TRP A 176 -3.39 9.09 -9.46
N GLY A 177 -3.68 8.91 -10.75
CA GLY A 177 -3.91 7.60 -11.37
C GLY A 177 -5.38 7.20 -11.46
N ASP A 178 -5.63 5.91 -11.68
CA ASP A 178 -6.96 5.33 -11.83
C ASP A 178 -7.63 5.12 -10.47
N ILE A 179 -8.25 6.20 -9.98
CA ILE A 179 -8.92 6.22 -8.68
C ILE A 179 -10.38 6.61 -8.86
N ASN A 180 -11.27 5.64 -8.67
CA ASN A 180 -12.70 5.88 -8.54
C ASN A 180 -13.06 6.05 -7.06
N PHE A 181 -13.52 7.23 -6.64
CA PHE A 181 -13.87 7.50 -5.25
C PHE A 181 -15.12 8.37 -5.12
N SER A 182 -15.74 8.29 -3.96
CA SER A 182 -16.82 9.19 -3.54
C SER A 182 -16.51 9.77 -2.16
N VAL A 183 -17.03 10.97 -1.89
CA VAL A 183 -16.93 11.61 -0.58
C VAL A 183 -18.28 11.52 0.10
N VAL A 184 -18.34 10.88 1.26
CA VAL A 184 -19.55 10.81 2.09
C VAL A 184 -19.56 11.94 3.12
N LYS A 185 -20.76 12.41 3.45
CA LYS A 185 -20.99 13.51 4.40
C LYS A 185 -20.73 13.08 5.85
#